data_AF-A0A524I7G1-F1
#
_entry.id   AF-A0A524I7G1-F1
#
_cell.length_a   1.000
_cell.length_b   1.000
_cell.length_c   1.000
_cell.angle_alpha   90.00
_cell.angle_beta   90.00
_cell.angle_gamma   90.00
#
_symmetry.space_group_name_H-M   'P 1'
#
loop_
_entity.id
_entity.type
_entity.pdbx_description
1 polymer ?
#
loop_
_entity_poly.entity_id
_entity_poly.type
_entity_poly.pdbx_seq_one_letter_code
_entity_poly.pdbx_strand_id
1 'polypeptide(L)'
;MEGLFKKALILRRQKQLLSVIKSRGTSSIEGLNLPEGEGRKILAEIDRAVSGKKLLINDKTFSFTSKKKSFGLPLIINASAVLVIAAGVFIFSQFFRLREESIFTGSKSNVSTEGMLIEKLKEESQAKIAGKEAEIAATRVKLADIAAEKNQLERDIDRRISDREEELRRSIEEEMVSERVRLAGEGRTQEDIDKLLREMENARAAESARQLEEFRQQVLRELEEKTNAIALLTAEYEQVLSRQENEQQQIESAFQDREAELTEELRTQEASLRQETSVYAENLTRIEKQQENRQLVLDQIRSSYEKTNGYLKDLDYAKALTQLSSLENYLRQRGIASLPYMQDRLQVEFFIIDSLRKLITGEADRSGEKTASLVQTASDMTAVSGMVEEADSLFENGEMEKATELYLAALNEIPDLKKSYARLQEIEEISFQQRRETLSNLISTGDNLYGTGNYNASLQQYGQALAVLKEDSVDFNRLIGRISEAGYR
;
A
#
# COMPACT_ATOMS: atom_id res chain seq x y z
N MET A 1 13.74 -8.96 -36.18
CA MET A 1 13.05 -8.34 -35.03
C MET A 1 12.06 -7.28 -35.54
N GLU A 2 10.87 -7.66 -35.98
CA GLU A 2 9.85 -6.72 -36.52
C GLU A 2 8.42 -7.02 -35.99
N GLY A 3 8.29 -7.54 -34.77
CA GLY A 3 7.00 -7.98 -34.22
C GLY A 3 6.32 -7.00 -33.26
N LEU A 4 7.09 -6.22 -32.49
CA LEU A 4 6.55 -5.48 -31.35
C LEU A 4 6.16 -4.03 -31.70
N PHE A 5 6.94 -3.35 -32.53
CA PHE A 5 6.66 -1.97 -32.94
C PHE A 5 5.38 -1.86 -33.79
N LYS A 6 5.16 -2.81 -34.71
CA LYS A 6 3.94 -2.88 -35.53
C LYS A 6 2.69 -3.17 -34.69
N LYS A 7 2.81 -3.98 -33.64
CA LYS A 7 1.74 -4.30 -32.70
C LYS A 7 1.40 -3.11 -31.79
N ALA A 8 2.40 -2.33 -31.37
CA ALA A 8 2.21 -1.08 -30.63
C ALA A 8 1.51 0.01 -31.46
N LEU A 9 1.82 0.10 -32.76
CA LEU A 9 1.15 1.03 -33.69
C LEU A 9 -0.32 0.67 -33.92
N ILE A 10 -0.65 -0.62 -34.05
CA ILE A 10 -2.04 -1.09 -34.20
C ILE A 10 -2.85 -0.83 -32.92
N LEU A 11 -2.26 -1.09 -31.75
CA LEU A 11 -2.92 -0.83 -30.46
C LEU A 11 -3.12 0.68 -30.20
N ARG A 12 -2.18 1.54 -30.60
CA ARG A 12 -2.32 3.00 -30.50
C ARG A 12 -3.45 3.52 -31.42
N ARG A 13 -3.59 2.95 -32.62
CA ARG A 13 -4.67 3.28 -33.57
C ARG A 13 -6.04 2.80 -33.08
N GLN A 14 -6.11 1.62 -32.47
CA GLN A 14 -7.33 1.10 -31.83
C GLN A 14 -7.77 1.93 -30.62
N LYS A 15 -6.81 2.43 -29.81
CA LYS A 15 -7.11 3.27 -28.63
C LYS A 15 -7.63 4.67 -29.03
N GLN A 16 -7.14 5.23 -30.15
CA GLN A 16 -7.65 6.49 -30.70
C GLN A 16 -9.07 6.36 -31.31
N LEU A 17 -9.43 5.21 -31.87
CA LEU A 17 -10.80 4.98 -32.38
C LEU A 17 -11.81 4.78 -31.24
N LEU A 18 -11.40 4.18 -30.12
CA LEU A 18 -12.25 3.99 -28.94
C LEU A 18 -12.46 5.26 -28.11
N SER A 19 -11.54 6.24 -28.17
CA SER A 19 -11.73 7.55 -27.51
C SER A 19 -12.71 8.46 -28.24
N VAL A 20 -12.93 8.25 -29.54
CA VAL A 20 -13.88 9.04 -30.35
C VAL A 20 -15.34 8.55 -30.17
N ILE A 21 -15.54 7.29 -29.77
CA ILE A 21 -16.88 6.70 -29.58
C ILE A 21 -17.46 7.02 -28.17
N LYS A 22 -16.66 7.49 -27.22
CA LYS A 22 -17.08 7.68 -25.81
C LYS A 22 -17.45 9.11 -25.42
N SER A 23 -17.30 10.11 -26.30
CA SER A 23 -17.71 11.50 -26.00
C SER A 23 -18.92 11.94 -26.82
N ARG A 24 -20.07 11.96 -26.15
CA ARG A 24 -21.36 12.58 -26.52
C ARG A 24 -22.16 11.90 -27.64
N GLY A 25 -23.29 11.33 -27.22
CA GLY A 25 -24.42 11.10 -28.12
C GLY A 25 -25.00 12.44 -28.56
N THR A 26 -24.96 12.69 -29.86
CA THR A 26 -26.05 13.12 -30.73
C THR A 26 -25.51 13.14 -32.16
N SER A 27 -26.33 12.64 -33.08
CA SER A 27 -26.14 12.51 -34.51
C SER A 27 -25.51 13.73 -35.17
N SER A 28 -24.49 13.51 -36.03
CA SER A 28 -24.33 14.13 -37.35
C SER A 28 -23.13 13.54 -38.07
N ILE A 29 -23.37 12.96 -39.25
CA ILE A 29 -22.36 12.43 -40.16
C ILE A 29 -21.90 13.61 -41.02
N GLU A 30 -20.86 14.33 -40.59
CA GLU A 30 -20.32 15.44 -41.41
C GLU A 30 -18.82 15.70 -41.22
N GLY A 31 -18.04 14.69 -40.78
CA GLY A 31 -16.63 14.91 -40.46
C GLY A 31 -15.68 13.74 -40.71
N LEU A 32 -16.09 12.68 -41.40
CA LEU A 32 -15.21 11.54 -41.67
C LEU A 32 -14.88 11.47 -43.16
N ASN A 33 -13.74 12.06 -43.53
CA ASN A 33 -13.05 11.74 -44.79
C ASN A 33 -12.53 10.30 -44.70
N LEU A 34 -13.37 9.35 -45.07
CA LEU A 34 -13.03 7.94 -45.29
C LEU A 34 -13.15 7.65 -46.79
N PRO A 35 -12.19 6.94 -47.42
CA PRO A 35 -12.26 6.59 -48.83
C PRO A 35 -13.52 5.78 -49.16
N GLU A 36 -14.21 6.14 -50.24
CA GLU A 36 -15.43 5.49 -50.70
C GLU A 36 -15.17 4.01 -51.04
N GLY A 37 -15.73 3.08 -50.23
CA GLY A 37 -15.79 1.64 -50.60
C GLY A 37 -15.79 0.63 -49.45
N GLU A 38 -15.25 0.97 -48.27
CA GLU A 38 -15.10 -0.01 -47.17
C GLU A 38 -16.35 -0.17 -46.28
N GLY A 39 -17.17 0.88 -46.12
CA GLY A 39 -18.35 0.84 -45.24
C GLY A 39 -19.43 -0.16 -45.67
N ARG A 40 -19.54 -0.46 -46.97
CA ARG A 40 -20.55 -1.42 -47.47
C ARG A 40 -20.15 -2.89 -47.23
N LYS A 41 -18.85 -3.19 -47.12
CA LYS A 41 -18.36 -4.56 -46.89
C LYS A 41 -18.59 -5.01 -45.44
N ILE A 42 -18.40 -4.10 -44.48
CA ILE A 42 -18.58 -4.39 -43.05
C ILE A 42 -20.05 -4.65 -42.71
N LEU A 43 -20.98 -3.90 -43.31
CA LEU A 43 -22.42 -4.11 -43.10
C LEU A 43 -22.91 -5.45 -43.69
N ALA A 44 -22.39 -5.86 -44.85
CA ALA A 44 -22.73 -7.16 -45.45
C ALA A 44 -22.18 -8.37 -44.66
N GLU A 45 -21.09 -8.19 -43.91
CA GLU A 45 -20.49 -9.24 -43.09
C GLU A 45 -21.25 -9.43 -41.76
N ILE A 46 -21.83 -8.37 -41.22
CA ILE A 46 -22.68 -8.39 -40.02
C ILE A 46 -24.02 -9.10 -40.30
N ASP A 47 -24.68 -8.82 -41.43
CA ASP A 47 -25.95 -9.48 -41.79
C ASP A 47 -25.80 -11.00 -42.04
N ARG A 48 -24.62 -11.42 -42.53
CA ARG A 48 -24.31 -12.84 -42.75
C ARG A 48 -24.10 -13.61 -41.45
N ALA A 49 -23.59 -12.97 -40.40
CA ALA A 49 -23.37 -13.59 -39.10
C ALA A 49 -24.68 -13.75 -38.29
N VAL A 50 -25.65 -12.87 -38.50
CA VAL A 50 -26.93 -12.86 -37.76
C VAL A 50 -27.98 -13.81 -38.36
N SER A 51 -27.86 -14.18 -39.63
CA SER A 51 -28.86 -15.01 -40.33
C SER A 51 -28.70 -16.53 -40.12
N GLY A 52 -27.65 -17.00 -39.42
CA GLY A 52 -27.26 -18.41 -39.39
C GLY A 52 -27.85 -19.30 -38.29
N LYS A 53 -28.54 -18.76 -37.27
CA LYS A 53 -29.10 -19.58 -36.17
C LYS A 53 -30.43 -19.03 -35.65
N LYS A 54 -31.52 -19.29 -36.38
CA LYS A 54 -32.88 -19.22 -35.82
C LYS A 54 -33.31 -20.63 -35.40
N LEU A 55 -33.31 -20.89 -34.09
CA LEU A 55 -34.06 -22.01 -33.51
C LEU A 55 -35.53 -21.59 -33.45
N LEU A 56 -36.38 -22.32 -34.19
CA LEU A 56 -37.84 -22.16 -34.17
C LEU A 56 -38.38 -22.74 -32.86
N ILE A 57 -38.84 -21.87 -31.97
CA ILE A 57 -39.57 -22.22 -30.75
C ILE A 57 -41.05 -22.34 -31.13
N ASN A 58 -41.67 -23.49 -30.86
CA ASN A 58 -43.11 -23.73 -31.09
C ASN A 58 -43.84 -23.94 -29.74
N ASP A 59 -45.13 -23.59 -29.72
CA ASP A 59 -46.03 -23.44 -28.55
C ASP A 59 -46.38 -24.74 -27.79
N LYS A 60 -45.63 -25.83 -28.00
CA LYS A 60 -45.80 -27.09 -27.25
C LYS A 60 -44.62 -27.47 -26.34
N THR A 61 -43.67 -26.55 -26.14
CA THR A 61 -42.45 -26.83 -25.34
C THR A 61 -42.62 -26.58 -23.83
N PHE A 62 -43.76 -26.04 -23.38
CA PHE A 62 -43.98 -25.70 -21.96
C PHE A 62 -45.31 -26.21 -21.40
N SER A 63 -45.47 -27.52 -21.28
CA SER A 63 -46.46 -28.08 -20.35
C SER A 63 -45.85 -29.19 -19.50
N PHE A 64 -45.37 -28.81 -18.31
CA PHE A 64 -44.98 -29.75 -17.26
C PHE A 64 -45.97 -29.61 -16.11
N THR A 65 -46.80 -30.64 -15.89
CA THR A 65 -47.71 -30.73 -14.74
C THR A 65 -47.05 -31.56 -13.64
N SER A 66 -46.67 -30.93 -12.52
CA SER A 66 -46.04 -31.64 -11.41
C SER A 66 -47.08 -32.32 -10.50
N LYS A 67 -47.02 -33.66 -10.40
CA LYS A 67 -47.69 -34.45 -9.35
C LYS A 67 -46.73 -34.65 -8.18
N LYS A 68 -46.73 -33.75 -7.20
CA LYS A 68 -46.49 -33.98 -5.75
C LYS A 68 -46.30 -32.65 -5.03
N LYS A 69 -47.15 -32.37 -4.03
CA LYS A 69 -46.96 -31.25 -3.09
C LYS A 69 -45.71 -31.54 -2.25
N SER A 70 -44.60 -30.88 -2.57
CA SER A 70 -43.43 -30.82 -1.69
C SER A 70 -43.36 -29.41 -1.09
N PHE A 71 -43.51 -29.32 0.23
CA PHE A 71 -43.51 -28.07 0.99
C PHE A 71 -42.09 -27.49 1.17
N GLY A 72 -41.03 -28.19 0.73
CA GLY A 72 -39.64 -27.78 0.94
C GLY A 72 -38.98 -27.00 -0.21
N LEU A 73 -39.51 -27.06 -1.44
CA LEU A 73 -38.88 -26.45 -2.61
C LEU A 73 -38.89 -24.90 -2.62
N PRO A 74 -39.97 -24.21 -2.20
CA PRO A 74 -39.98 -22.74 -2.15
C PRO A 74 -38.96 -22.19 -1.15
N LEU A 75 -38.72 -22.91 -0.05
CA LEU A 75 -37.82 -22.50 1.02
C LEU A 75 -36.35 -22.62 0.59
N ILE A 76 -36.01 -23.68 -0.13
CA ILE A 76 -34.67 -23.87 -0.72
C ILE A 76 -34.42 -22.86 -1.84
N ILE A 77 -35.43 -22.57 -2.67
CA ILE A 77 -35.31 -21.55 -3.73
C ILE A 77 -35.09 -20.16 -3.12
N ASN A 78 -35.87 -19.78 -2.10
CA ASN A 78 -35.69 -18.50 -1.42
C ASN A 78 -34.35 -18.42 -0.70
N ALA A 79 -33.89 -19.49 -0.04
CA ALA A 79 -32.56 -19.56 0.57
C ALA A 79 -31.45 -19.41 -0.48
N SER A 80 -31.58 -20.06 -1.65
CA SER A 80 -30.60 -19.93 -2.74
C SER A 80 -30.60 -18.54 -3.38
N ALA A 81 -31.76 -17.88 -3.49
CA ALA A 81 -31.86 -16.53 -4.00
C ALA A 81 -31.21 -15.50 -3.05
N VAL A 82 -31.41 -15.66 -1.74
CA VAL A 82 -30.72 -14.83 -0.73
C VAL A 82 -29.21 -15.02 -0.79
N LEU A 83 -28.74 -16.26 -0.98
CA LEU A 83 -27.32 -16.58 -1.07
C LEU A 83 -26.67 -15.99 -2.34
N VAL A 84 -27.37 -16.03 -3.48
CA VAL A 84 -26.92 -15.40 -4.74
C VAL A 84 -26.91 -13.87 -4.64
N ILE A 85 -27.90 -13.27 -3.98
CA ILE A 85 -27.93 -11.81 -3.73
C ILE A 85 -26.80 -11.41 -2.79
N ALA A 86 -26.56 -12.16 -1.70
CA ALA A 86 -25.46 -11.90 -0.77
C ALA A 86 -24.09 -12.05 -1.43
N ALA A 87 -23.89 -13.09 -2.23
CA ALA A 87 -22.67 -13.28 -3.02
C ALA A 87 -22.51 -12.17 -4.07
N GLY A 88 -23.59 -11.75 -4.72
CA GLY A 88 -23.61 -10.64 -5.66
C GLY A 88 -23.20 -9.33 -5.01
N VAL A 89 -23.76 -8.99 -3.84
CA VAL A 89 -23.41 -7.79 -3.06
C VAL A 89 -21.96 -7.84 -2.58
N PHE A 90 -21.49 -9.00 -2.12
CA PHE A 90 -20.11 -9.20 -1.67
C PHE A 90 -19.12 -8.97 -2.82
N ILE A 91 -19.34 -9.61 -3.98
CA ILE A 91 -18.51 -9.46 -5.18
C ILE A 91 -18.56 -8.02 -5.70
N PHE A 92 -19.74 -7.38 -5.71
CA PHE A 92 -19.89 -5.99 -6.14
C PHE A 92 -19.15 -5.01 -5.21
N SER A 93 -19.17 -5.25 -3.89
CA SER A 93 -18.42 -4.45 -2.92
C SER A 93 -16.90 -4.60 -3.07
N GLN A 94 -16.42 -5.80 -3.38
CA GLN A 94 -15.00 -6.06 -3.66
C GLN A 94 -14.56 -5.41 -4.97
N PHE A 95 -15.42 -5.42 -5.98
CA PHE A 95 -15.11 -4.82 -7.28
C PHE A 95 -15.12 -3.28 -7.26
N PHE A 96 -15.93 -2.66 -6.39
CA PHE A 96 -15.94 -1.21 -6.20
C PHE A 96 -14.80 -0.70 -5.30
N ARG A 97 -14.33 -1.51 -4.34
CA ARG A 97 -13.10 -1.20 -3.56
C ARG A 97 -11.84 -1.16 -4.43
N LEU A 98 -11.83 -1.85 -5.57
CA LEU A 98 -10.71 -1.88 -6.53
C LEU A 98 -10.73 -0.72 -7.56
N ARG A 99 -11.73 0.17 -7.55
CA ARG A 99 -11.88 1.24 -8.56
C ARG A 99 -11.97 2.67 -8.03
N GLU A 100 -11.84 2.89 -6.72
CA GLU A 100 -11.81 4.25 -6.14
C GLU A 100 -10.40 4.88 -6.10
N GLU A 101 -9.37 4.23 -6.64
CA GLU A 101 -7.98 4.68 -6.48
C GLU A 101 -7.47 5.66 -7.57
N SER A 102 -8.32 6.20 -8.45
CA SER A 102 -7.83 7.06 -9.55
C SER A 102 -8.49 8.42 -9.73
N ILE A 103 -9.23 8.95 -8.74
CA ILE A 103 -9.69 10.35 -8.80
C ILE A 103 -9.63 10.96 -7.39
N PHE A 104 -8.45 11.36 -6.92
CA PHE A 104 -8.31 12.50 -6.00
C PHE A 104 -6.85 12.98 -6.01
N THR A 105 -6.52 13.86 -6.97
CA THR A 105 -5.33 14.72 -6.89
C THR A 105 -5.63 15.88 -5.95
N GLY A 106 -4.84 16.01 -4.88
CA GLY A 106 -4.79 17.22 -4.05
C GLY A 106 -4.94 16.95 -2.56
N SER A 107 -3.79 16.79 -1.89
CA SER A 107 -3.54 16.99 -0.46
C SER A 107 -4.75 16.94 0.48
N LYS A 108 -5.13 15.73 0.91
CA LYS A 108 -5.83 15.55 2.18
C LYS A 108 -5.39 14.26 2.85
N SER A 109 -4.72 14.45 3.99
CA SER A 109 -4.67 13.53 5.14
C SER A 109 -4.20 12.12 4.81
N ASN A 110 -2.92 11.87 5.06
CA ASN A 110 -2.40 10.54 5.36
C ASN A 110 -3.18 9.99 6.58
N VAL A 111 -4.35 9.41 6.35
CA VAL A 111 -4.80 8.30 7.19
C VAL A 111 -3.79 7.21 6.85
N SER A 112 -2.75 7.08 7.69
CA SER A 112 -1.63 6.18 7.42
C SER A 112 -2.22 4.80 7.09
N THR A 113 -1.70 4.20 6.03
CA THR A 113 -2.09 2.87 5.58
C THR A 113 -1.96 1.84 6.73
N GLU A 114 -1.07 2.09 7.69
CA GLU A 114 -0.92 1.29 8.91
C GLU A 114 -2.03 1.55 9.95
N GLY A 115 -2.54 2.77 10.10
CA GLY A 115 -3.70 3.04 10.97
C GLY A 115 -4.98 2.32 10.51
N MET A 116 -5.17 2.21 9.19
CA MET A 116 -6.23 1.37 8.61
C MET A 116 -5.99 -0.13 8.83
N LEU A 117 -4.74 -0.56 8.97
CA LEU A 117 -4.40 -1.95 9.25
C LEU A 117 -4.77 -2.35 10.68
N ILE A 118 -4.49 -1.49 11.66
CA ILE A 118 -4.88 -1.71 13.06
C ILE A 118 -6.41 -1.79 13.19
N GLU A 119 -7.14 -0.87 12.56
CA GLU A 119 -8.61 -0.88 12.63
C GLU A 119 -9.21 -2.14 11.97
N LYS A 120 -8.68 -2.56 10.81
CA LYS A 120 -9.11 -3.83 10.20
C LYS A 120 -8.76 -5.05 11.04
N LEU A 121 -7.58 -5.07 11.66
CA LEU A 121 -7.17 -6.14 12.55
C LEU A 121 -8.13 -6.24 13.74
N LYS A 122 -8.55 -5.11 14.28
CA LYS A 122 -9.53 -5.01 15.37
C LYS A 122 -10.91 -5.53 14.93
N GLU A 123 -11.38 -5.14 13.76
CA GLU A 123 -12.65 -5.64 13.19
C GLU A 123 -12.61 -7.16 12.98
N GLU A 124 -11.52 -7.69 12.42
CA GLU A 124 -11.33 -9.13 12.21
C GLU A 124 -11.27 -9.90 13.53
N SER A 125 -10.56 -9.36 14.52
CA SER A 125 -10.47 -9.94 15.87
C SER A 125 -11.83 -9.98 16.56
N GLN A 126 -12.59 -8.88 16.53
CA GLN A 126 -13.94 -8.83 17.07
C GLN A 126 -14.86 -9.84 16.40
N ALA A 127 -14.79 -10.00 15.08
CA ALA A 127 -15.58 -11.00 14.37
C ALA A 127 -15.20 -12.43 14.77
N LYS A 128 -13.91 -12.72 14.94
CA LYS A 128 -13.42 -14.04 15.41
C LYS A 128 -13.85 -14.35 16.84
N ILE A 129 -13.69 -13.39 17.76
CA ILE A 129 -14.12 -13.52 19.16
C ILE A 129 -15.63 -13.73 19.22
N ALA A 130 -16.43 -12.92 18.51
CA ALA A 130 -17.88 -13.07 18.47
C ALA A 130 -18.32 -14.43 17.89
N GLY A 131 -17.64 -14.91 16.84
CA GLY A 131 -17.85 -16.25 16.31
C GLY A 131 -17.60 -17.34 17.35
N LYS A 132 -16.49 -17.21 18.11
CA LYS A 132 -16.13 -18.14 19.18
C LYS A 132 -17.11 -18.09 20.36
N GLU A 133 -17.57 -16.91 20.74
CA GLU A 133 -18.60 -16.73 21.77
C GLU A 133 -19.92 -17.41 21.39
N ALA A 134 -20.31 -17.33 20.11
CA ALA A 134 -21.50 -18.01 19.62
C ALA A 134 -21.35 -19.55 19.70
N GLU A 135 -20.16 -20.09 19.39
CA GLU A 135 -19.86 -21.52 19.56
C GLU A 135 -19.93 -21.96 21.03
N ILE A 136 -19.31 -21.18 21.93
CA ILE A 136 -19.34 -21.41 23.39
C ILE A 136 -20.78 -21.40 23.90
N ALA A 137 -21.58 -20.42 23.47
CA ALA A 137 -22.98 -20.32 23.84
C ALA A 137 -23.77 -21.55 23.35
N ALA A 138 -23.55 -22.00 22.12
CA ALA A 138 -24.19 -23.20 21.59
C ALA A 138 -23.81 -24.46 22.39
N THR A 139 -22.54 -24.61 22.81
CA THR A 139 -22.10 -25.70 23.68
C THR A 139 -22.77 -25.64 25.06
N ARG A 140 -22.89 -24.45 25.66
CA ARG A 140 -23.58 -24.26 26.95
C ARG A 140 -25.06 -24.62 26.88
N VAL A 141 -25.74 -24.30 25.76
CA VAL A 141 -27.13 -24.73 25.54
C VAL A 141 -27.23 -26.25 25.50
N LYS A 142 -26.34 -26.94 24.77
CA LYS A 142 -26.32 -28.42 24.75
C LYS A 142 -26.10 -29.02 26.14
N LEU A 143 -25.22 -28.44 26.96
CA LEU A 143 -25.02 -28.89 28.34
C LEU A 143 -26.29 -28.70 29.19
N ALA A 144 -27.00 -27.59 29.01
CA ALA A 144 -28.28 -27.35 29.69
C ALA A 144 -29.37 -28.34 29.25
N ASP A 145 -29.43 -28.66 27.96
CA ASP A 145 -30.36 -29.65 27.41
C ASP A 145 -30.08 -31.05 27.97
N ILE A 146 -28.80 -31.45 28.05
CA ILE A 146 -28.39 -32.73 28.65
C ILE A 146 -28.80 -32.79 30.14
N ALA A 147 -28.61 -31.70 30.88
CA ALA A 147 -29.04 -31.62 32.27
C ALA A 147 -30.58 -31.72 32.42
N ALA A 148 -31.33 -31.12 31.50
CA ALA A 148 -32.79 -31.23 31.46
C ALA A 148 -33.25 -32.66 31.11
N GLU A 149 -32.58 -33.32 30.16
CA GLU A 149 -32.85 -34.72 29.77
C GLU A 149 -32.63 -35.66 30.95
N LYS A 150 -31.56 -35.48 31.73
CA LYS A 150 -31.32 -36.25 32.97
C LYS A 150 -32.48 -36.12 33.95
N ASN A 151 -32.91 -34.89 34.24
CA ASN A 151 -34.00 -34.63 35.18
C ASN A 151 -35.36 -35.15 34.65
N GLN A 152 -35.53 -35.20 33.32
CA GLN A 152 -36.72 -35.78 32.72
C GLN A 152 -36.70 -37.30 32.82
N LEU A 153 -35.56 -37.94 32.55
CA LEU A 153 -35.38 -39.37 32.67
C LEU A 153 -35.73 -39.87 34.07
N GLU A 154 -35.22 -39.24 35.12
CA GLU A 154 -35.53 -39.60 36.52
C GLU A 154 -37.05 -39.56 36.79
N ARG A 155 -37.73 -38.50 36.35
CA ARG A 155 -39.19 -38.35 36.53
C ARG A 155 -40.00 -39.36 35.72
N ASP A 156 -39.57 -39.69 34.51
CA ASP A 156 -40.26 -40.65 33.65
C ASP A 156 -40.12 -42.08 34.18
N ILE A 157 -39.00 -42.39 34.83
CA ILE A 157 -38.77 -43.67 35.53
C ILE A 157 -39.71 -43.79 36.74
N ASP A 158 -39.80 -42.76 37.58
CA ASP A 158 -40.71 -42.75 38.73
C ASP A 158 -42.17 -42.95 38.30
N ARG A 159 -42.58 -42.31 37.20
CA ARG A 159 -43.92 -42.49 36.61
C ARG A 159 -44.14 -43.92 36.14
N ARG A 160 -43.20 -44.50 35.38
CA ARG A 160 -43.31 -45.90 34.91
C ARG A 160 -43.51 -46.88 36.06
N ILE A 161 -42.81 -46.68 37.18
CA ILE A 161 -42.95 -47.52 38.38
C ILE A 161 -44.33 -47.34 39.01
N SER A 162 -44.79 -46.08 39.15
CA SER A 162 -46.12 -45.77 39.69
C SER A 162 -47.25 -46.34 38.83
N ASP A 163 -47.17 -46.16 37.52
CA ASP A 163 -48.17 -46.66 36.56
C ASP A 163 -48.24 -48.19 36.61
N ARG A 164 -47.08 -48.86 36.70
CA ARG A 164 -47.03 -50.32 36.82
C ARG A 164 -47.62 -50.82 38.14
N GLU A 165 -47.37 -50.12 39.23
CA GLU A 165 -47.96 -50.45 40.53
C GLU A 165 -49.49 -50.30 40.50
N GLU A 166 -50.01 -49.25 39.88
CA GLU A 166 -51.45 -49.03 39.73
C GLU A 166 -52.10 -50.07 38.80
N GLU A 167 -51.44 -50.43 37.69
CA GLU A 167 -51.88 -51.49 36.77
C GLU A 167 -52.02 -52.84 37.49
N LEU A 168 -51.01 -53.23 38.28
CA LEU A 168 -51.04 -54.48 39.06
C LEU A 168 -52.15 -54.46 40.11
N ARG A 169 -52.38 -53.33 40.79
CA ARG A 169 -53.48 -53.20 41.75
C ARG A 169 -54.85 -53.36 41.10
N ARG A 170 -55.09 -52.70 39.96
CA ARG A 170 -56.34 -52.82 39.21
C ARG A 170 -56.58 -54.24 38.70
N SER A 171 -55.52 -54.89 38.19
CA SER A 171 -55.59 -56.29 37.75
C SER A 171 -56.00 -57.23 38.89
N ILE A 172 -55.47 -57.03 40.11
CA ILE A 172 -55.90 -57.81 41.28
C ILE A 172 -57.38 -57.56 41.57
N GLU A 173 -57.81 -56.30 41.62
CA GLU A 173 -59.21 -55.95 41.94
C GLU A 173 -60.21 -56.57 40.94
N GLU A 174 -59.89 -56.54 39.65
CA GLU A 174 -60.69 -57.18 38.60
C GLU A 174 -60.74 -58.72 38.76
N GLU A 175 -59.60 -59.36 39.05
CA GLU A 175 -59.55 -60.81 39.33
C GLU A 175 -60.38 -61.17 40.58
N MET A 176 -60.31 -60.37 41.64
CA MET A 176 -61.07 -60.57 42.88
C MET A 176 -62.58 -60.49 42.66
N VAL A 177 -63.05 -59.52 41.86
CA VAL A 177 -64.48 -59.36 41.53
C VAL A 177 -64.97 -60.54 40.69
N SER A 178 -64.20 -60.93 39.67
CA SER A 178 -64.51 -62.07 38.80
C SER A 178 -64.62 -63.37 39.60
N GLU A 179 -63.66 -63.62 40.50
CA GLU A 179 -63.62 -64.82 41.32
C GLU A 179 -64.78 -64.86 42.33
N ARG A 180 -65.14 -63.72 42.91
CA ARG A 180 -66.31 -63.62 43.81
C ARG A 180 -67.60 -64.03 43.09
N VAL A 181 -67.81 -63.56 41.86
CA VAL A 181 -69.00 -63.93 41.06
C VAL A 181 -69.00 -65.43 40.74
N ARG A 182 -67.83 -65.97 40.39
CA ARG A 182 -67.65 -67.40 40.10
C ARG A 182 -68.01 -68.28 41.30
N LEU A 183 -67.43 -68.00 42.47
CA LEU A 183 -67.67 -68.77 43.70
C LEU A 183 -69.12 -68.67 44.19
N ALA A 184 -69.77 -67.51 44.00
CA ALA A 184 -71.20 -67.35 44.29
C ALA A 184 -72.08 -68.21 43.36
N GLY A 185 -71.72 -68.31 42.07
CA GLY A 185 -72.40 -69.16 41.10
C GLY A 185 -72.29 -70.67 41.39
N GLU A 186 -71.25 -71.08 42.13
CA GLU A 186 -71.05 -72.47 42.59
C GLU A 186 -71.86 -72.83 43.85
N GLY A 187 -72.61 -71.88 44.43
CA GLY A 187 -73.47 -72.13 45.61
C GLY A 187 -72.70 -72.21 46.94
N ARG A 188 -71.50 -71.64 47.01
CA ARG A 188 -70.68 -71.58 48.24
C ARG A 188 -71.32 -70.66 49.28
N THR A 189 -71.05 -70.93 50.56
CA THR A 189 -71.49 -70.04 51.66
C THR A 189 -70.65 -68.75 51.68
N GLN A 190 -71.22 -67.65 52.18
CA GLN A 190 -70.53 -66.35 52.21
C GLN A 190 -69.22 -66.40 53.00
N GLU A 191 -69.16 -67.15 54.11
CA GLU A 191 -67.94 -67.31 54.92
C GLU A 191 -66.84 -68.08 54.17
N ASP A 192 -67.19 -69.11 53.40
CA ASP A 192 -66.24 -69.86 52.58
C ASP A 192 -65.68 -69.00 51.43
N ILE A 193 -66.54 -68.19 50.80
CA ILE A 193 -66.15 -67.25 49.75
C ILE A 193 -65.15 -66.22 50.30
N ASP A 194 -65.45 -65.60 51.43
CA ASP A 194 -64.59 -64.58 52.01
C ASP A 194 -63.22 -65.14 52.45
N LYS A 195 -63.19 -66.38 52.95
CA LYS A 195 -61.93 -67.04 53.30
C LYS A 195 -61.06 -67.33 52.07
N LEU A 196 -61.65 -67.92 51.02
CA LEU A 196 -60.94 -68.22 49.77
C LEU A 196 -60.45 -66.94 49.08
N LEU A 197 -61.27 -65.89 49.06
CA LEU A 197 -60.88 -64.60 48.50
C LEU A 197 -59.70 -63.98 49.26
N ARG A 198 -59.67 -64.03 50.61
CA ARG A 198 -58.52 -63.53 51.38
C ARG A 198 -57.24 -64.32 51.12
N GLU A 199 -57.32 -65.65 51.01
CA GLU A 199 -56.15 -66.47 50.68
C GLU A 199 -55.63 -66.14 49.27
N MET A 200 -56.53 -65.97 48.30
CA MET A 200 -56.18 -65.56 46.94
C MET A 200 -55.61 -64.14 46.88
N GLU A 201 -56.21 -63.17 47.57
CA GLU A 201 -55.74 -61.79 47.66
C GLU A 201 -54.31 -61.72 48.19
N ASN A 202 -54.02 -62.45 49.29
CA ASN A 202 -52.68 -62.52 49.85
C ASN A 202 -51.67 -63.15 48.89
N ALA A 203 -52.06 -64.24 48.20
CA ALA A 203 -51.20 -64.90 47.22
C ALA A 203 -50.89 -63.99 46.02
N ARG A 204 -51.90 -63.31 45.48
CA ARG A 204 -51.77 -62.36 44.36
C ARG A 204 -51.01 -61.10 44.75
N ALA A 205 -51.24 -60.56 45.95
CA ALA A 205 -50.47 -59.43 46.46
C ALA A 205 -48.99 -59.78 46.59
N ALA A 206 -48.65 -60.98 47.05
CA ALA A 206 -47.27 -61.45 47.14
C ALA A 206 -46.62 -61.64 45.74
N GLU A 207 -47.38 -62.15 44.76
CA GLU A 207 -46.91 -62.30 43.38
C GLU A 207 -46.68 -60.93 42.71
N SER A 208 -47.64 -60.01 42.79
CA SER A 208 -47.51 -58.65 42.25
C SER A 208 -46.39 -57.86 42.92
N ALA A 209 -46.15 -58.04 44.22
CA ALA A 209 -45.02 -57.43 44.90
C ALA A 209 -43.66 -57.91 44.34
N ARG A 210 -43.54 -59.21 44.00
CA ARG A 210 -42.33 -59.75 43.33
C ARG A 210 -42.17 -59.18 41.93
N GLN A 211 -43.25 -59.14 41.14
CA GLN A 211 -43.21 -58.58 39.78
C GLN A 211 -42.84 -57.10 39.78
N LEU A 212 -43.35 -56.32 40.74
CA LEU A 212 -43.02 -54.90 40.88
C LEU A 212 -41.55 -54.70 41.27
N GLU A 213 -41.02 -55.55 42.15
CA GLU A 213 -39.61 -55.50 42.55
C GLU A 213 -38.66 -55.85 41.39
N GLU A 214 -38.99 -56.90 40.62
CA GLU A 214 -38.23 -57.26 39.41
C GLU A 214 -38.26 -56.13 38.37
N PHE A 215 -39.42 -55.51 38.18
CA PHE A 215 -39.57 -54.35 37.30
C PHE A 215 -38.76 -53.15 37.78
N ARG A 216 -38.78 -52.84 39.10
CA ARG A 216 -37.95 -51.78 39.69
C ARG A 216 -36.46 -52.04 39.44
N GLN A 217 -35.97 -53.26 39.68
CA GLN A 217 -34.57 -53.60 39.43
C GLN A 217 -34.18 -53.51 37.94
N GLN A 218 -35.09 -53.85 37.03
CA GLN A 218 -34.86 -53.69 35.60
C GLN A 218 -34.74 -52.21 35.22
N VAL A 219 -35.68 -51.38 35.68
CA VAL A 219 -35.75 -49.97 35.33
C VAL A 219 -34.62 -49.16 35.99
N LEU A 220 -34.20 -49.52 37.21
CA LEU A 220 -33.04 -48.92 37.87
C LEU A 220 -31.73 -49.21 37.15
N ARG A 221 -31.56 -50.42 36.59
CA ARG A 221 -30.40 -50.74 35.74
C ARG A 221 -30.40 -49.91 34.45
N GLU A 222 -31.56 -49.76 33.81
CA GLU A 222 -31.73 -48.89 32.64
C GLU A 222 -31.36 -47.43 32.97
N LEU A 223 -31.81 -46.92 34.12
CA LEU A 223 -31.49 -45.58 34.61
C LEU A 223 -29.99 -45.40 34.81
N GLU A 224 -29.32 -46.37 35.45
CA GLU A 224 -27.87 -46.34 35.69
C GLU A 224 -27.09 -46.30 34.38
N GLU A 225 -27.42 -47.17 33.41
CA GLU A 225 -26.79 -47.20 32.08
C GLU A 225 -26.95 -45.85 31.36
N LYS A 226 -28.16 -45.29 31.36
CA LYS A 226 -28.47 -44.00 30.73
C LYS A 226 -27.76 -42.84 31.43
N THR A 227 -27.71 -42.84 32.76
CA THR A 227 -27.07 -41.79 33.55
C THR A 227 -25.56 -41.81 33.37
N ASN A 228 -24.96 -42.99 33.27
CA ASN A 228 -23.55 -43.14 32.92
C ASN A 228 -23.25 -42.62 31.50
N ALA A 229 -24.11 -42.92 30.52
CA ALA A 229 -23.97 -42.39 29.18
C ALA A 229 -24.09 -40.85 29.14
N ILE A 230 -25.06 -40.29 29.88
CA ILE A 230 -25.23 -38.84 30.05
C ILE A 230 -23.98 -38.23 30.69
N ALA A 231 -23.44 -38.83 31.74
CA ALA A 231 -22.25 -38.33 32.43
C ALA A 231 -21.02 -38.29 31.52
N LEU A 232 -20.82 -39.32 30.68
CA LEU A 232 -19.76 -39.33 29.68
C LEU A 232 -19.94 -38.21 28.65
N LEU A 233 -21.16 -38.02 28.16
CA LEU A 233 -21.49 -36.95 27.21
C LEU A 233 -21.28 -35.56 27.82
N THR A 234 -21.70 -35.36 29.07
CA THR A 234 -21.45 -34.11 29.82
C THR A 234 -19.95 -33.83 29.92
N ALA A 235 -19.15 -34.81 30.33
CA ALA A 235 -17.70 -34.65 30.44
C ALA A 235 -17.04 -34.31 29.09
N GLU A 236 -17.50 -34.92 27.99
CA GLU A 236 -17.02 -34.60 26.65
C GLU A 236 -17.32 -33.15 26.27
N TYR A 237 -18.55 -32.69 26.49
CA TYR A 237 -18.93 -31.30 26.19
C TYR A 237 -18.28 -30.27 27.12
N GLU A 238 -18.05 -30.59 28.39
CA GLU A 238 -17.27 -29.75 29.30
C GLU A 238 -15.82 -29.60 28.83
N GLN A 239 -15.22 -30.68 28.33
CA GLN A 239 -13.87 -30.62 27.75
C GLN A 239 -13.84 -29.79 26.46
N VAL A 240 -14.87 -29.89 25.62
CA VAL A 240 -15.03 -29.03 24.43
C VAL A 240 -15.18 -27.58 24.84
N LEU A 241 -16.02 -27.28 25.82
CA LEU A 241 -16.23 -25.93 26.35
C LEU A 241 -14.91 -25.32 26.85
N SER A 242 -14.16 -26.04 27.67
CA SER A 242 -12.86 -25.58 28.18
C SER A 242 -11.86 -25.32 27.05
N ARG A 243 -11.81 -26.19 26.03
CA ARG A 243 -10.98 -25.96 24.84
C ARG A 243 -11.40 -24.70 24.09
N GLN A 244 -12.70 -24.50 23.90
CA GLN A 244 -13.24 -23.31 23.22
C GLN A 244 -12.94 -22.02 23.99
N GLU A 245 -13.03 -22.03 25.32
CA GLU A 245 -12.69 -20.88 26.19
C GLU A 245 -11.18 -20.57 26.13
N ASN A 246 -10.32 -21.59 26.16
CA ASN A 246 -8.88 -21.41 26.00
C ASN A 246 -8.52 -20.85 24.61
N GLU A 247 -9.16 -21.35 23.54
CA GLU A 247 -8.97 -20.83 22.19
C GLU A 247 -9.41 -19.36 22.07
N GLN A 248 -10.53 -18.98 22.70
CA GLN A 248 -10.96 -17.59 22.76
C GLN A 248 -9.90 -16.70 23.40
N GLN A 249 -9.36 -17.11 24.56
CA GLN A 249 -8.32 -16.37 25.27
C GLN A 249 -7.01 -16.28 24.46
N GLN A 250 -6.66 -17.33 23.73
CA GLN A 250 -5.50 -17.32 22.82
C GLN A 250 -5.69 -16.34 21.66
N ILE A 251 -6.90 -16.26 21.09
CA ILE A 251 -7.21 -15.29 20.03
C ILE A 251 -7.09 -13.86 20.56
N GLU A 252 -7.61 -13.60 21.77
CA GLU A 252 -7.55 -12.27 22.39
C GLU A 252 -6.11 -11.83 22.69
N SER A 253 -5.31 -12.71 23.30
CA SER A 253 -3.89 -12.42 23.58
C SER A 253 -3.07 -12.22 22.31
N ALA A 254 -3.21 -13.10 21.31
CA ALA A 254 -2.51 -12.97 20.03
C ALA A 254 -2.87 -11.65 19.31
N PHE A 255 -4.11 -11.19 19.44
CA PHE A 255 -4.53 -9.89 18.92
C PHE A 255 -3.85 -8.73 19.66
N GLN A 256 -3.83 -8.75 20.99
CA GLN A 256 -3.18 -7.71 21.80
C GLN A 256 -1.68 -7.61 21.49
N ASP A 257 -1.00 -8.75 21.38
CA ASP A 257 0.41 -8.80 21.02
C ASP A 257 0.66 -8.21 19.63
N ARG A 258 -0.19 -8.54 18.66
CA ARG A 258 -0.05 -8.02 17.29
C ARG A 258 -0.38 -6.53 17.18
N GLU A 259 -1.36 -6.04 17.94
CA GLU A 259 -1.68 -4.61 18.02
C GLU A 259 -0.52 -3.82 18.61
N ALA A 260 0.10 -4.34 19.69
CA ALA A 260 1.28 -3.73 20.29
C ALA A 260 2.48 -3.70 19.33
N GLU A 261 2.72 -4.78 18.60
CA GLU A 261 3.78 -4.86 17.58
C GLU A 261 3.58 -3.82 16.46
N LEU A 262 2.38 -3.75 15.88
CA LEU A 262 2.05 -2.77 14.84
C LEU A 262 2.17 -1.32 15.33
N THR A 263 1.77 -1.07 16.57
CA THR A 263 1.87 0.26 17.18
C THR A 263 3.33 0.68 17.37
N GLU A 264 4.19 -0.25 17.77
CA GLU A 264 5.63 0.02 17.90
C GLU A 264 6.30 0.20 16.54
N GLU A 265 5.98 -0.63 15.54
CA GLU A 265 6.44 -0.46 14.15
C GLU A 265 6.09 0.96 13.64
N LEU A 266 4.84 1.37 13.82
CA LEU A 266 4.37 2.72 13.47
C LEU A 266 5.17 3.82 14.17
N ARG A 267 5.40 3.67 15.47
CA ARG A 267 6.17 4.64 16.26
C ARG A 267 7.60 4.76 15.75
N THR A 268 8.24 3.63 15.41
CA THR A 268 9.61 3.64 14.88
C THR A 268 9.69 4.29 13.50
N GLN A 269 8.71 4.02 12.63
CA GLN A 269 8.63 4.61 11.29
C GLN A 269 8.35 6.12 11.35
N GLU A 270 7.46 6.57 12.24
CA GLU A 270 7.25 8.00 12.48
C GLU A 270 8.52 8.69 12.98
N ALA A 271 9.26 8.04 13.88
CA ALA A 271 10.53 8.57 14.39
C ALA A 271 11.59 8.68 13.29
N SER A 272 11.71 7.66 12.42
CA SER A 272 12.65 7.69 11.30
C SER A 272 12.28 8.78 10.27
N LEU A 273 11.00 8.92 9.93
CA LEU A 273 10.53 9.97 9.01
C LEU A 273 10.76 11.38 9.59
N ARG A 274 10.54 11.58 10.90
CA ARG A 274 10.85 12.84 11.58
C ARG A 274 12.35 13.14 11.55
N GLN A 275 13.19 12.13 11.74
CA GLN A 275 14.63 12.29 11.65
C GLN A 275 15.05 12.65 10.21
N GLU A 276 14.54 11.95 9.20
CA GLU A 276 14.87 12.20 7.80
C GLU A 276 14.43 13.62 7.36
N THR A 277 13.20 14.02 7.71
CA THR A 277 12.69 15.37 7.43
C THR A 277 13.51 16.46 8.11
N SER A 278 14.01 16.24 9.34
CA SER A 278 14.91 17.18 10.01
C SER A 278 16.25 17.34 9.26
N VAL A 279 16.82 16.25 8.76
CA VAL A 279 18.07 16.28 7.97
C VAL A 279 17.86 17.01 6.65
N TYR A 280 16.74 16.81 5.96
CA TYR A 280 16.42 17.57 4.76
C TYR A 280 16.22 19.06 5.03
N ALA A 281 15.52 19.42 6.11
CA ALA A 281 15.33 20.82 6.50
C ALA A 281 16.68 21.50 6.81
N GLU A 282 17.57 20.84 7.56
CA GLU A 282 18.92 21.35 7.82
C GLU A 282 19.75 21.51 6.54
N ASN A 283 19.68 20.55 5.62
CA ASN A 283 20.36 20.62 4.33
C ASN A 283 19.83 21.78 3.48
N LEU A 284 18.52 22.00 3.46
CA LEU A 284 17.90 23.12 2.73
C LEU A 284 18.38 24.45 3.27
N THR A 285 18.33 24.65 4.59
CA THR A 285 18.84 25.87 5.23
C THR A 285 20.34 26.08 4.97
N ARG A 286 21.13 25.00 4.88
CA ARG A 286 22.55 25.10 4.51
C ARG A 286 22.73 25.58 3.07
N ILE A 287 21.94 25.06 2.13
CA ILE A 287 21.99 25.46 0.72
C ILE A 287 21.55 26.93 0.56
N GLU A 288 20.46 27.33 1.21
CA GLU A 288 19.99 28.72 1.20
C GLU A 288 21.08 29.68 1.68
N LYS A 289 21.73 29.38 2.80
CA LYS A 289 22.87 30.19 3.31
C LYS A 289 24.06 30.22 2.35
N GLN A 290 24.34 29.13 1.64
CA GLN A 290 25.41 29.10 0.64
C GLN A 290 25.09 29.99 -0.55
N GLN A 291 23.84 29.99 -1.02
CA GLN A 291 23.37 30.87 -2.10
C GLN A 291 23.39 32.35 -1.68
N GLU A 292 22.89 32.69 -0.49
CA GLU A 292 22.95 34.06 0.04
C GLU A 292 24.40 34.57 0.14
N ASN A 293 25.31 33.75 0.69
CA ASN A 293 26.71 34.10 0.79
C ASN A 293 27.36 34.25 -0.60
N ARG A 294 26.99 33.40 -1.57
CA ARG A 294 27.44 33.54 -2.96
C ARG A 294 27.04 34.90 -3.51
N GLN A 295 25.76 35.25 -3.46
CA GLN A 295 25.25 36.51 -4.00
C GLN A 295 25.98 37.72 -3.41
N LEU A 296 26.18 37.75 -2.09
CA LEU A 296 26.89 38.84 -1.41
C LEU A 296 28.32 39.04 -1.93
N VAL A 297 29.04 37.96 -2.21
CA VAL A 297 30.41 38.03 -2.73
C VAL A 297 30.41 38.54 -4.17
N LEU A 298 29.49 38.07 -5.03
CA LEU A 298 29.39 38.54 -6.41
C LEU A 298 29.04 40.04 -6.45
N ASP A 299 28.07 40.47 -5.65
CA ASP A 299 27.66 41.87 -5.55
C ASP A 299 28.83 42.78 -5.12
N GLN A 300 29.66 42.30 -4.18
CA GLN A 300 30.84 43.03 -3.71
C GLN A 300 31.93 43.15 -4.78
N ILE A 301 32.14 42.09 -5.57
CA ILE A 301 33.07 42.09 -6.72
C ILE A 301 32.58 43.09 -7.76
N ARG A 302 31.31 42.99 -8.17
CA ARG A 302 30.68 43.89 -9.13
C ARG A 302 30.76 45.35 -8.70
N SER A 303 30.38 45.66 -7.46
CA SER A 303 30.45 47.02 -6.91
C SER A 303 31.88 47.58 -6.94
N SER A 304 32.88 46.73 -6.76
CA SER A 304 34.29 47.15 -6.81
C SER A 304 34.74 47.49 -8.24
N TYR A 305 34.27 46.75 -9.25
CA TYR A 305 34.50 47.09 -10.64
C TYR A 305 33.74 48.35 -11.09
N GLU A 306 32.48 48.50 -10.69
CA GLU A 306 31.70 49.71 -10.98
C GLU A 306 32.37 50.97 -10.42
N LYS A 307 32.88 50.92 -9.18
CA LYS A 307 33.67 52.02 -8.59
C LYS A 307 34.96 52.29 -9.36
N THR A 308 35.68 51.24 -9.75
CA THR A 308 36.89 51.36 -10.56
C THR A 308 36.59 52.07 -11.88
N ASN A 309 35.53 51.65 -12.58
CA ASN A 309 35.10 52.28 -13.82
C ASN A 309 34.69 53.75 -13.61
N GLY A 310 34.01 54.07 -12.50
CA GLY A 310 33.70 55.46 -12.12
C GLY A 310 34.97 56.32 -12.01
N TYR A 311 35.98 55.85 -11.29
CA TYR A 311 37.26 56.56 -11.18
C TYR A 311 37.98 56.71 -12.53
N LEU A 312 37.85 55.73 -13.43
CA LEU A 312 38.43 55.83 -14.77
C LEU A 312 37.72 56.87 -15.65
N LYS A 313 36.40 56.99 -15.54
CA LYS A 313 35.63 58.05 -16.22
C LYS A 313 36.02 59.44 -15.72
N ASP A 314 36.32 59.55 -14.43
CA ASP A 314 36.78 60.80 -13.80
C ASP A 314 38.27 61.08 -14.03
N LEU A 315 38.98 60.21 -14.77
CA LEU A 315 40.44 60.26 -15.00
C LEU A 315 41.29 60.19 -13.72
N ASP A 316 40.71 59.69 -12.63
CA ASP A 316 41.38 59.50 -11.34
C ASP A 316 42.02 58.11 -11.27
N TYR A 317 43.11 57.95 -12.03
CA TYR A 317 43.84 56.68 -12.15
C TYR A 317 44.38 56.18 -10.81
N ALA A 318 44.76 57.09 -9.90
CA ALA A 318 45.28 56.74 -8.59
C ALA A 318 44.20 56.06 -7.72
N LYS A 319 42.97 56.58 -7.73
CA LYS A 319 41.85 55.94 -7.03
C LYS A 319 41.43 54.63 -7.68
N ALA A 320 41.44 54.54 -9.01
CA ALA A 320 41.16 53.28 -9.73
C ALA A 320 42.14 52.16 -9.33
N LEU A 321 43.44 52.43 -9.31
CA LEU A 321 44.46 51.46 -8.87
C LEU A 321 44.31 51.07 -7.40
N THR A 322 43.95 52.02 -6.54
CA THR A 322 43.68 51.77 -5.11
C THR A 322 42.46 50.87 -4.92
N GLN A 323 41.39 51.09 -5.70
CA GLN A 323 40.18 50.26 -5.66
C GLN A 323 40.46 48.82 -6.13
N LEU A 324 41.22 48.64 -7.21
CA LEU A 324 41.66 47.33 -7.68
C LEU A 324 42.57 46.61 -6.67
N SER A 325 43.37 47.35 -5.91
CA SER A 325 44.18 46.80 -4.80
C SER A 325 43.31 46.34 -3.64
N SER A 326 42.26 47.08 -3.34
CA SER A 326 41.28 46.72 -2.32
C SER A 326 40.48 45.47 -2.71
N LEU A 327 40.06 45.38 -3.97
CA LEU A 327 39.37 44.20 -4.50
C LEU A 327 40.26 42.95 -4.47
N GLU A 328 41.52 43.04 -4.91
CA GLU A 328 42.45 41.91 -4.84
C GLU A 328 42.64 41.42 -3.40
N ASN A 329 42.82 42.33 -2.45
CA ASN A 329 42.96 41.99 -1.04
C ASN A 329 41.70 41.33 -0.47
N TYR A 330 40.51 41.77 -0.87
CA TYR A 330 39.23 41.14 -0.51
C TYR A 330 39.15 39.70 -1.04
N LEU A 331 39.48 39.48 -2.32
CA LEU A 331 39.48 38.15 -2.95
C LEU A 331 40.50 37.20 -2.33
N ARG A 332 41.62 37.72 -1.82
CA ARG A 332 42.65 36.93 -1.11
C ARG A 332 42.26 36.57 0.34
N GLN A 333 41.18 37.13 0.88
CA GLN A 333 40.73 36.78 2.24
C GLN A 333 40.38 35.30 2.29
N ARG A 334 40.87 34.60 3.33
CA ARG A 334 40.67 33.15 3.47
C ARG A 334 39.19 32.74 3.34
N GLY A 335 38.28 33.54 3.89
CA GLY A 335 36.83 33.26 3.85
C GLY A 335 36.21 33.37 2.45
N ILE A 336 36.85 34.08 1.51
CA ILE A 336 36.41 34.21 0.11
C ILE A 336 37.15 33.20 -0.76
N ALA A 337 38.48 33.14 -0.60
CA ALA A 337 39.35 32.26 -1.38
C ALA A 337 39.05 30.76 -1.16
N SER A 338 38.51 30.38 -0.01
CA SER A 338 38.15 28.99 0.29
C SER A 338 36.78 28.57 -0.21
N LEU A 339 35.96 29.49 -0.73
CA LEU A 339 34.61 29.15 -1.20
C LEU A 339 34.72 28.32 -2.49
N PRO A 340 34.07 27.14 -2.59
CA PRO A 340 34.22 26.26 -3.75
C PRO A 340 33.96 26.95 -5.09
N TYR A 341 32.87 27.71 -5.21
CA TYR A 341 32.53 28.46 -6.43
C TYR A 341 33.51 29.60 -6.76
N MET A 342 34.33 30.03 -5.80
CA MET A 342 35.36 31.05 -6.03
C MET A 342 36.65 30.45 -6.57
N GLN A 343 36.92 29.16 -6.37
CA GLN A 343 38.22 28.57 -6.73
C GLN A 343 38.53 28.74 -8.22
N ASP A 344 37.54 28.48 -9.08
CA ASP A 344 37.67 28.63 -10.53
C ASP A 344 37.65 30.11 -10.95
N ARG A 345 36.80 30.91 -10.30
CA ARG A 345 36.62 32.34 -10.61
C ARG A 345 37.82 33.19 -10.21
N LEU A 346 38.52 32.87 -9.13
CA LEU A 346 39.65 33.66 -8.61
C LEU A 346 40.76 33.84 -9.63
N GLN A 347 41.03 32.82 -10.45
CA GLN A 347 42.04 32.91 -11.50
C GLN A 347 41.67 33.99 -12.53
N VAL A 348 40.40 34.02 -12.93
CA VAL A 348 39.86 35.02 -13.86
C VAL A 348 39.88 36.41 -13.24
N GLU A 349 39.45 36.54 -11.99
CA GLU A 349 39.42 37.83 -11.28
C GLU A 349 40.81 38.42 -11.09
N PHE A 350 41.80 37.63 -10.67
CA PHE A 350 43.18 38.11 -10.55
C PHE A 350 43.77 38.49 -11.89
N PHE A 351 43.45 37.76 -12.97
CA PHE A 351 43.87 38.10 -14.31
C PHE A 351 43.26 39.44 -14.77
N ILE A 352 41.97 39.65 -14.55
CA ILE A 352 41.26 40.91 -14.86
C ILE A 352 41.90 42.08 -14.12
N ILE A 353 42.12 41.93 -12.80
CA ILE A 353 42.73 42.96 -11.96
C ILE A 353 44.14 43.32 -12.46
N ASP A 354 44.98 42.33 -12.74
CA ASP A 354 46.35 42.55 -13.24
C ASP A 354 46.35 43.23 -14.62
N SER A 355 45.45 42.81 -15.51
CA SER A 355 45.28 43.41 -16.84
C SER A 355 44.86 44.88 -16.74
N LEU A 356 43.86 45.18 -15.91
CA LEU A 356 43.39 46.54 -15.66
C LEU A 356 44.50 47.42 -15.08
N ARG A 357 45.27 46.92 -14.10
CA ARG A 357 46.37 47.70 -13.51
C ARG A 357 47.45 48.07 -14.52
N LYS A 358 47.86 47.13 -15.38
CA LYS A 358 48.85 47.39 -16.43
C LYS A 358 48.35 48.42 -17.42
N LEU A 359 47.08 48.33 -17.82
CA LEU A 359 46.44 49.28 -18.71
C LEU A 359 46.37 50.69 -18.11
N ILE A 360 45.89 50.80 -16.86
CA ILE A 360 45.75 52.09 -16.16
C ILE A 360 47.12 52.75 -15.93
N THR A 361 48.12 51.99 -15.48
CA THR A 361 49.47 52.52 -15.25
C THR A 361 50.10 53.01 -16.55
N GLY A 362 49.95 52.24 -17.63
CA GLY A 362 50.46 52.60 -18.94
C GLY A 362 49.84 53.87 -19.53
N GLU A 363 48.62 54.24 -19.12
CA GLU A 363 47.97 55.47 -19.57
C GLU A 363 48.25 56.67 -18.67
N ALA A 364 48.34 56.45 -17.35
CA ALA A 364 48.76 57.48 -16.41
C ALA A 364 50.11 58.09 -16.84
N ASP A 365 51.03 57.24 -17.33
CA ASP A 365 52.34 57.63 -17.85
C ASP A 365 52.31 58.29 -19.24
N ARG A 366 51.20 58.18 -20.00
CA ARG A 366 51.06 58.62 -21.40
C ARG A 366 50.16 59.84 -21.61
N SER A 367 49.85 60.57 -20.53
CA SER A 367 48.99 61.77 -20.51
C SER A 367 49.06 62.60 -21.81
N GLY A 368 48.08 62.42 -22.72
CA GLY A 368 48.07 63.13 -24.00
C GLY A 368 46.95 62.80 -24.99
N GLU A 369 46.73 61.55 -25.41
CA GLU A 369 45.90 61.32 -26.62
C GLU A 369 45.11 59.99 -26.71
N LYS A 370 45.21 59.05 -25.77
CA LYS A 370 44.51 57.73 -25.84
C LYS A 370 43.50 57.46 -24.71
N THR A 371 43.07 58.52 -24.03
CA THR A 371 42.16 58.50 -22.88
C THR A 371 40.80 57.85 -23.16
N ALA A 372 40.26 58.02 -24.37
CA ALA A 372 38.96 57.45 -24.76
C ALA A 372 38.98 55.91 -24.90
N SER A 373 40.13 55.32 -25.21
CA SER A 373 40.26 53.88 -25.43
C SER A 373 40.14 53.08 -24.14
N LEU A 374 40.50 53.64 -22.99
CA LEU A 374 40.55 52.92 -21.71
C LEU A 374 39.28 53.04 -20.89
N VAL A 375 38.60 54.19 -20.97
CA VAL A 375 37.23 54.31 -20.48
C VAL A 375 36.33 53.33 -21.23
N GLN A 376 36.56 53.14 -22.53
CA GLN A 376 35.90 52.11 -23.32
C GLN A 376 36.28 50.71 -22.82
N THR A 377 37.57 50.34 -22.75
CA THR A 377 37.98 49.01 -22.27
C THR A 377 37.51 48.69 -20.84
N ALA A 378 37.48 49.65 -19.92
CA ALA A 378 36.95 49.44 -18.57
C ALA A 378 35.42 49.34 -18.52
N SER A 379 34.73 50.08 -19.38
CA SER A 379 33.29 49.93 -19.60
C SER A 379 32.97 48.56 -20.20
N ASP A 380 33.76 48.11 -21.18
CA ASP A 380 33.66 46.79 -21.81
C ASP A 380 33.91 45.70 -20.76
N MET A 381 34.90 45.84 -19.88
CA MET A 381 35.14 44.88 -18.79
C MET A 381 34.01 44.83 -17.74
N THR A 382 33.36 45.96 -17.47
CA THR A 382 32.16 45.99 -16.60
C THR A 382 30.98 45.30 -17.29
N ALA A 383 30.79 45.53 -18.59
CA ALA A 383 29.76 44.88 -19.39
C ALA A 383 30.00 43.36 -19.50
N VAL A 384 31.24 42.94 -19.73
CA VAL A 384 31.67 41.54 -19.73
C VAL A 384 31.40 40.88 -18.39
N SER A 385 31.70 41.55 -17.27
CA SER A 385 31.40 41.03 -15.94
C SER A 385 29.88 40.84 -15.73
N GLY A 386 29.07 41.78 -16.21
CA GLY A 386 27.60 41.65 -16.17
C GLY A 386 27.06 40.53 -17.06
N MET A 387 27.61 40.35 -18.27
CA MET A 387 27.24 39.26 -19.18
C MET A 387 27.62 37.88 -18.63
N VAL A 388 28.77 37.78 -17.94
CA VAL A 388 29.22 36.56 -17.27
C VAL A 388 28.30 36.21 -16.10
N GLU A 389 27.85 37.20 -15.31
CA GLU A 389 26.88 36.96 -14.22
C GLU A 389 25.50 36.53 -14.73
N GLU A 390 25.03 37.11 -15.84
CA GLU A 390 23.78 36.70 -16.48
C GLU A 390 23.89 35.30 -17.08
N ALA A 391 25.03 34.98 -17.68
CA ALA A 391 25.35 33.64 -18.16
C ALA A 391 25.39 32.61 -17.02
N ASP A 392 26.04 32.94 -15.89
CA ASP A 392 26.09 32.10 -14.68
C ASP A 392 24.67 31.80 -14.18
N SER A 393 23.79 32.81 -14.13
CA SER A 393 22.39 32.66 -13.72
C SER A 393 21.60 31.77 -14.68
N LEU A 394 21.78 31.92 -15.99
CA LEU A 394 21.13 31.06 -16.99
C LEU A 394 21.63 29.62 -16.93
N PHE A 395 22.93 29.43 -16.67
CA PHE A 395 23.52 28.12 -16.50
C PHE A 395 22.92 27.39 -15.28
N GLU A 396 22.78 28.08 -14.16
CA GLU A 396 22.19 27.53 -12.93
C GLU A 396 20.70 27.20 -13.06
N ASN A 397 19.98 27.94 -13.92
CA ASN A 397 18.59 27.68 -14.25
C ASN A 397 18.40 26.57 -15.31
N GLY A 398 19.50 25.93 -15.76
CA GLY A 398 19.49 24.84 -16.74
C GLY A 398 19.34 25.30 -18.19
N GLU A 399 19.39 26.60 -18.46
CA GLU A 399 19.29 27.21 -19.78
C GLU A 399 20.67 27.30 -20.45
N MET A 400 21.33 26.15 -20.61
CA MET A 400 22.73 26.07 -21.04
C MET A 400 23.04 26.72 -22.38
N GLU A 401 22.11 26.66 -23.34
CA GLU A 401 22.31 27.24 -24.67
C GLU A 401 22.43 28.77 -24.59
N LYS A 402 21.57 29.42 -23.81
CA LYS A 402 21.59 30.88 -23.61
C LYS A 402 22.77 31.33 -22.76
N ALA A 403 23.12 30.55 -21.73
CA ALA A 403 24.32 30.79 -20.93
C ALA A 403 25.58 30.78 -21.82
N THR A 404 25.68 29.78 -22.70
CA THR A 404 26.80 29.63 -23.63
C THR A 404 26.88 30.82 -24.60
N GLU A 405 25.74 31.27 -25.14
CA GLU A 405 25.69 32.46 -26.00
C GLU A 405 26.19 33.72 -25.28
N LEU A 406 25.78 33.93 -24.03
CA LEU A 406 26.21 35.08 -23.23
C LEU A 406 27.70 35.02 -22.83
N TYR A 407 28.24 33.84 -22.49
CA TYR A 407 29.68 33.69 -22.27
C TYR A 407 30.48 33.97 -23.54
N LEU A 408 30.03 33.49 -24.70
CA LEU A 408 30.69 33.74 -25.97
C LEU A 408 30.60 35.21 -26.39
N ALA A 409 29.48 35.89 -26.10
CA ALA A 409 29.32 37.32 -26.30
C ALA A 409 30.32 38.10 -25.41
N ALA A 410 30.37 37.78 -24.12
CA ALA A 410 31.30 38.38 -23.16
C ALA A 410 32.77 38.18 -23.59
N LEU A 411 33.10 37.02 -24.14
CA LEU A 411 34.44 36.72 -24.61
C LEU A 411 34.86 37.50 -25.87
N ASN A 412 33.90 37.84 -26.73
CA ASN A 412 34.17 38.58 -27.97
C ASN A 412 34.46 40.07 -27.73
N GLU A 413 34.07 40.62 -26.58
CA GLU A 413 34.32 42.01 -26.20
C GLU A 413 35.79 42.26 -25.77
N ILE A 414 36.58 41.22 -25.47
CA ILE A 414 37.99 41.36 -25.07
C ILE A 414 38.89 40.41 -25.89
N PRO A 415 39.51 40.88 -26.99
CA PRO A 415 40.24 40.03 -27.94
C PRO A 415 41.41 39.22 -27.37
N ASP A 416 42.10 39.72 -26.35
CA ASP A 416 43.18 39.00 -25.67
C ASP A 416 42.67 37.92 -24.69
N LEU A 417 41.44 38.09 -24.19
CA LEU A 417 40.72 37.10 -23.37
C LEU A 417 40.31 35.91 -24.23
N LYS A 418 39.90 36.15 -25.49
CA LYS A 418 39.56 35.10 -26.47
C LYS A 418 40.69 34.09 -26.71
N LYS A 419 41.94 34.55 -26.77
CA LYS A 419 43.11 33.66 -26.93
C LYS A 419 43.41 32.86 -25.67
N SER A 420 43.22 33.47 -24.50
CA SER A 420 43.47 32.84 -23.21
C SER A 420 42.37 31.83 -22.85
N TYR A 421 41.10 32.14 -23.19
CA TYR A 421 39.96 31.23 -23.07
C TYR A 421 40.07 30.04 -24.01
N ALA A 422 40.50 30.23 -25.27
CA ALA A 422 40.75 29.09 -26.17
C ALA A 422 41.81 28.11 -25.60
N ARG A 423 42.81 28.64 -24.88
CA ARG A 423 43.83 27.83 -24.17
C ARG A 423 43.28 27.16 -22.92
N LEU A 424 42.38 27.84 -22.20
CA LEU A 424 41.69 27.31 -21.02
C LEU A 424 40.71 26.20 -21.40
N GLN A 425 39.98 26.38 -22.50
CA GLN A 425 39.08 25.39 -23.09
C GLN A 425 39.85 24.13 -23.53
N GLU A 426 41.06 24.28 -24.09
CA GLU A 426 41.94 23.15 -24.42
C GLU A 426 42.38 22.37 -23.16
N ILE A 427 42.61 23.05 -22.03
CA ILE A 427 42.96 22.44 -20.73
C ILE A 427 41.73 21.78 -20.10
N GLU A 428 40.58 22.43 -20.15
CA GLU A 428 39.30 21.91 -19.65
C GLU A 428 38.88 20.67 -20.42
N GLU A 429 38.99 20.67 -21.75
CA GLU A 429 38.73 19.51 -22.61
C GLU A 429 39.63 18.32 -22.22
N ILE A 430 40.92 18.55 -22.01
CA ILE A 430 41.85 17.51 -21.53
C ILE A 430 41.43 16.98 -20.15
N SER A 431 41.08 17.87 -19.22
CA SER A 431 40.67 17.49 -17.87
C SER A 431 39.32 16.76 -17.85
N PHE A 432 38.39 17.14 -18.73
CA PHE A 432 37.08 16.54 -18.90
C PHE A 432 37.20 15.13 -19.50
N GLN A 433 38.08 14.95 -20.49
CA GLN A 433 38.37 13.61 -21.05
C GLN A 433 38.99 12.70 -19.98
N GLN A 434 39.93 13.20 -19.17
CA GLN A 434 40.53 12.44 -18.06
C GLN A 434 39.51 12.06 -16.98
N ARG A 435 38.59 12.98 -16.63
CA ARG A 435 37.50 12.70 -15.69
C ARG A 435 36.52 11.68 -16.26
N ARG A 436 36.14 11.79 -17.54
CA ARG A 436 35.30 10.79 -18.23
C ARG A 436 35.94 9.41 -18.30
N GLU A 437 37.23 9.34 -18.57
CA GLU A 437 37.98 8.08 -18.59
C GLU A 437 38.02 7.46 -17.19
N THR A 438 38.30 8.26 -16.16
CA THR A 438 38.29 7.83 -14.75
C THR A 438 36.92 7.33 -14.34
N LEU A 439 35.85 8.07 -14.68
CA LEU A 439 34.47 7.69 -14.39
C LEU A 439 34.07 6.39 -15.11
N SER A 440 34.42 6.27 -16.40
CA SER A 440 34.18 5.07 -17.19
C SER A 440 34.88 3.84 -16.59
N ASN A 441 36.10 4.00 -16.10
CA ASN A 441 36.87 2.93 -15.46
C ASN A 441 36.25 2.51 -14.11
N LEU A 442 35.85 3.48 -13.27
CA LEU A 442 35.20 3.21 -11.99
C LEU A 442 33.84 2.51 -12.16
N ILE A 443 33.02 2.96 -13.11
CA ILE A 443 31.72 2.34 -13.43
C ILE A 443 31.92 0.93 -14.00
N SER A 444 32.83 0.75 -14.95
CA SER A 444 33.09 -0.57 -15.56
C SER A 444 33.63 -1.57 -14.53
N THR A 445 34.48 -1.11 -13.60
CA THR A 445 35.00 -1.94 -12.50
C THR A 445 33.88 -2.28 -11.51
N GLY A 446 33.04 -1.31 -11.15
CA GLY A 446 31.86 -1.52 -10.31
C GLY A 446 30.87 -2.53 -10.91
N ASP A 447 30.58 -2.42 -12.21
CA ASP A 447 29.68 -3.32 -12.96
C ASP A 447 30.23 -4.76 -13.00
N ASN A 448 31.55 -4.93 -13.18
CA ASN A 448 32.20 -6.26 -13.14
C ASN A 448 32.18 -6.88 -11.73
N LEU A 449 32.43 -6.09 -10.68
CA LEU A 449 32.37 -6.56 -9.29
C LEU A 449 30.95 -6.93 -8.88
N TYR A 450 29.95 -6.17 -9.37
CA TYR A 450 28.54 -6.49 -9.19
C TYR A 450 28.17 -7.82 -9.86
N GLY A 451 28.59 -8.02 -11.11
CA GLY A 451 28.33 -9.26 -11.87
C GLY A 451 29.02 -10.51 -11.29
N THR A 452 30.07 -10.33 -10.50
CA THR A 452 30.81 -11.41 -9.81
C THR A 452 30.34 -11.65 -8.36
N GLY A 453 29.30 -10.94 -7.90
CA GLY A 453 28.71 -11.10 -6.57
C GLY A 453 29.46 -10.40 -5.44
N ASN A 454 30.44 -9.53 -5.75
CA ASN A 454 31.19 -8.78 -4.74
C ASN A 454 30.58 -7.39 -4.51
N TYR A 455 29.42 -7.38 -3.86
CA TYR A 455 28.57 -6.18 -3.71
C TYR A 455 29.21 -5.07 -2.88
N ASN A 456 29.94 -5.40 -1.82
CA ASN A 456 30.63 -4.41 -0.99
C ASN A 456 31.73 -3.66 -1.76
N ALA A 457 32.54 -4.37 -2.55
CA ALA A 457 33.57 -3.75 -3.38
C ALA A 457 32.96 -2.95 -4.54
N SER A 458 31.84 -3.41 -5.10
CA SER A 458 31.09 -2.70 -6.13
C SER A 458 30.52 -1.36 -5.63
N LEU A 459 29.92 -1.35 -4.43
CA LEU A 459 29.42 -0.14 -3.77
C LEU A 459 30.52 0.89 -3.51
N GLN A 460 31.74 0.45 -3.16
CA GLN A 460 32.89 1.36 -3.01
C GLN A 460 33.28 2.02 -4.34
N GLN A 461 33.30 1.28 -5.44
CA GLN A 461 33.63 1.81 -6.77
C GLN A 461 32.57 2.78 -7.28
N TYR A 462 31.27 2.46 -7.08
CA TYR A 462 30.19 3.40 -7.41
C TYR A 462 30.19 4.64 -6.50
N GLY A 463 30.55 4.50 -5.23
CA GLY A 463 30.73 5.64 -4.32
C GLY A 463 31.85 6.59 -4.76
N GLN A 464 32.96 6.05 -5.27
CA GLN A 464 34.05 6.85 -5.86
C GLN A 464 33.62 7.51 -7.17
N ALA A 465 32.88 6.79 -8.04
CA ALA A 465 32.30 7.36 -9.25
C ALA A 465 31.30 8.50 -8.94
N LEU A 466 30.50 8.37 -7.89
CA LEU A 466 29.61 9.43 -7.40
C LEU A 466 30.38 10.66 -6.90
N ALA A 467 31.51 10.47 -6.24
CA ALA A 467 32.34 11.59 -5.79
C ALA A 467 32.87 12.41 -6.96
N VAL A 468 33.24 11.76 -8.07
CA VAL A 468 33.65 12.42 -9.33
C VAL A 468 32.46 13.09 -10.03
N LEU A 469 31.26 12.51 -9.96
CA LEU A 469 30.03 13.05 -10.58
C LEU A 469 29.38 14.21 -9.81
N LYS A 470 29.58 14.28 -8.50
CA LYS A 470 28.99 15.31 -7.62
C LYS A 470 29.45 16.73 -7.98
N GLU A 471 30.54 16.86 -8.73
CA GLU A 471 31.10 18.13 -9.18
C GLU A 471 30.51 18.63 -10.53
N ASP A 472 29.82 17.81 -11.34
CA ASP A 472 29.49 18.16 -12.76
C ASP A 472 28.04 17.87 -13.24
N SER A 473 27.13 17.40 -12.36
CA SER A 473 25.67 17.27 -12.60
C SER A 473 25.15 16.19 -13.61
N VAL A 474 23.80 16.08 -13.69
CA VAL A 474 22.88 15.24 -14.50
C VAL A 474 22.94 13.70 -14.34
N ASP A 475 24.10 13.06 -14.33
CA ASP A 475 24.20 11.58 -14.29
C ASP A 475 24.11 10.95 -12.88
N PHE A 476 24.05 11.81 -11.85
CA PHE A 476 23.96 11.44 -10.44
C PHE A 476 22.77 10.50 -10.12
N ASN A 477 21.59 10.81 -10.65
CA ASN A 477 20.36 10.06 -10.36
C ASN A 477 20.38 8.62 -10.91
N ARG A 478 21.05 8.41 -12.05
CA ARG A 478 21.18 7.07 -12.64
C ARG A 478 22.13 6.19 -11.85
N LEU A 479 23.19 6.77 -11.28
CA LEU A 479 24.16 6.05 -10.47
C LEU A 479 23.63 5.73 -9.06
N ILE A 480 22.84 6.62 -8.47
CA ILE A 480 22.10 6.37 -7.22
C ILE A 480 21.14 5.17 -7.36
N GLY A 481 20.46 5.05 -8.50
CA GLY A 481 19.61 3.88 -8.80
C GLY A 481 20.38 2.55 -8.77
N ARG A 482 21.59 2.51 -9.36
CA ARG A 482 22.45 1.32 -9.35
C ARG A 482 22.99 0.98 -7.95
N ILE A 483 23.29 1.98 -7.14
CA ILE A 483 23.74 1.79 -5.75
C ILE A 483 22.61 1.25 -4.88
N SER A 484 21.38 1.76 -5.07
CA SER A 484 20.20 1.23 -4.39
C SER A 484 19.98 -0.24 -4.75
N GLU A 485 20.01 -0.60 -6.04
CA GLU A 485 19.88 -1.99 -6.47
C GLU A 485 20.97 -2.92 -5.91
N ALA A 486 22.18 -2.42 -5.71
CA ALA A 486 23.29 -3.15 -5.12
C ALA A 486 23.29 -3.24 -3.59
N GLY A 487 22.59 -2.33 -2.90
CA GLY A 487 22.42 -2.35 -1.44
C GLY A 487 21.25 -3.21 -0.95
N TYR A 488 20.31 -3.55 -1.82
CA TYR A 488 19.12 -4.35 -1.51
C TYR A 488 19.27 -5.87 -1.79
N ARG A 489 20.42 -6.33 -2.29
CA ARG A 489 20.72 -7.74 -2.56
C ARG A 489 21.92 -8.21 -1.75
#